data_AF-A0A242JYZ6-F1
#
_entry.id   AF-A0A242JYZ6-F1
#
_cell.length_a   1.000
_cell.length_b   1.000
_cell.length_c   1.000
_cell.angle_alpha   90.00
_cell.angle_beta   90.00
_cell.angle_gamma   90.00
#
_symmetry.space_group_name_H-M   'P 1'
#
loop_
_entity.id
_entity.type
_entity.pdbx_description
1 polymer ?
#
loop_
_entity_poly.entity_id
_entity_poly.type
_entity_poly.pdbx_seq_one_letter_code
_entity_poly.pdbx_strand_id
1 'polypeptide(L)'
;MKKKYIWVCLVLVFFLSACAPKKAGDIETKIFNLESDFKENYQLWVDMKADGSIQYKEYVTDLKSVATKFNTIGDKAKLSSYKKLLSEEDQTIYETYRLLSKDIKNMATAIHKKNYEEADKIYQGILDTEENLKE
;
A
#
# COMPACT_ATOMS: atom_id res chain seq x y z
N MET A 1 -17.23 22.77 -68.40
CA MET A 1 -17.91 22.65 -67.09
C MET A 1 -17.15 21.62 -66.25
N LYS A 2 -16.40 22.05 -65.24
CA LYS A 2 -15.55 21.17 -64.42
C LYS A 2 -16.13 21.10 -62.99
N LYS A 3 -16.48 19.90 -62.53
CA LYS A 3 -16.76 19.59 -61.12
C LYS A 3 -15.69 18.62 -60.65
N LYS A 4 -14.91 18.99 -59.63
CA LYS A 4 -14.37 18.08 -58.61
C LYS A 4 -14.21 18.87 -57.31
N TYR A 5 -15.05 18.56 -56.34
CA TYR A 5 -14.95 19.02 -54.96
C TYR A 5 -13.83 18.26 -54.27
N ILE A 6 -12.89 18.96 -53.65
CA ILE A 6 -12.01 18.41 -52.62
C ILE A 6 -12.01 19.40 -51.46
N TRP A 7 -12.63 18.94 -50.38
CA TRP A 7 -12.86 19.60 -49.11
C TRP A 7 -11.72 19.18 -48.18
N VAL A 8 -10.92 20.12 -47.69
CA VAL A 8 -10.02 19.86 -46.56
C VAL A 8 -10.03 21.08 -45.65
N CYS A 9 -10.92 21.03 -44.65
CA CYS A 9 -10.84 21.84 -43.45
C CYS A 9 -9.62 21.39 -42.64
N LEU A 10 -8.57 22.21 -42.61
CA LEU A 10 -7.43 22.01 -41.73
C LEU A 10 -7.78 22.53 -40.33
N VAL A 11 -8.52 21.71 -39.57
CA VAL A 11 -8.78 21.97 -38.15
C VAL A 11 -7.49 21.66 -37.39
N LEU A 12 -6.76 22.73 -37.06
CA LEU A 12 -5.73 22.73 -36.03
C LEU A 12 -6.39 22.41 -34.68
N VAL A 13 -6.46 21.12 -34.33
CA VAL A 13 -6.77 20.70 -32.96
C VAL A 13 -5.53 20.99 -32.12
N PHE A 14 -5.55 22.17 -31.48
CA PHE A 14 -4.73 22.46 -30.30
C PHE A 14 -5.07 21.41 -29.23
N PHE A 15 -4.28 20.34 -29.14
CA PHE A 15 -4.18 19.55 -27.92
C PHE A 15 -3.41 20.37 -26.88
N LEU A 16 -4.07 21.38 -26.32
CA LEU A 16 -3.75 21.85 -24.98
C LEU A 16 -4.31 20.78 -24.03
N SER A 17 -3.48 19.80 -23.71
CA SER A 17 -3.66 18.96 -22.53
C SER A 17 -3.71 19.91 -21.32
N ALA A 18 -4.93 20.27 -20.94
CA ALA A 18 -5.22 20.93 -19.69
C ALA A 18 -4.79 20.00 -18.55
N CYS A 19 -3.53 20.08 -18.14
CA CYS A 19 -3.16 19.79 -16.76
C CYS A 19 -3.88 20.84 -15.91
N ALA A 20 -5.15 20.59 -15.59
CA ALA A 20 -5.80 21.30 -14.51
C ALA A 20 -4.93 21.11 -13.26
N PRO A 21 -4.41 22.18 -12.64
CA PRO A 21 -3.64 22.03 -11.41
C PRO A 21 -4.57 21.40 -10.38
N LYS A 22 -4.19 20.22 -9.87
CA LYS A 22 -4.90 19.59 -8.75
C LYS A 22 -4.95 20.61 -7.62
N LYS A 23 -6.13 20.81 -7.02
CA LYS A 23 -6.27 21.75 -5.90
C LYS A 23 -5.36 21.27 -4.78
N ALA A 24 -4.61 22.18 -4.14
CA ALA A 24 -3.68 21.83 -3.05
C ALA A 24 -4.34 20.95 -1.97
N GLY A 25 -5.60 21.23 -1.63
CA GLY A 25 -6.38 20.41 -0.68
C GLY A 25 -6.63 18.96 -1.13
N ASP A 26 -6.68 18.66 -2.43
CA ASP A 26 -6.84 17.29 -2.93
C ASP A 26 -5.55 16.47 -2.77
N ILE A 27 -4.41 17.14 -2.74
CA ILE A 27 -3.08 16.52 -2.55
C ILE A 27 -2.89 16.21 -1.07
N GLU A 28 -3.12 17.20 -0.21
CA GLU A 28 -3.03 17.07 1.25
C GLU A 28 -3.96 15.97 1.78
N THR A 29 -5.22 15.97 1.34
CA THR A 29 -6.20 14.93 1.74
C THR A 29 -5.75 13.52 1.36
N LYS A 30 -5.10 13.35 0.21
CA LYS A 30 -4.66 12.03 -0.25
C LYS A 30 -3.51 11.48 0.57
N ILE A 31 -2.53 12.32 0.90
CA ILE A 31 -1.40 11.91 1.75
C ILE A 31 -1.88 11.66 3.17
N PHE A 32 -2.72 12.55 3.71
CA PHE A 32 -3.33 12.37 5.01
C PHE A 32 -4.09 11.03 5.13
N ASN A 33 -4.89 10.67 4.12
CA ASN A 33 -5.61 9.40 4.13
C ASN A 33 -4.67 8.19 4.04
N LEU A 34 -3.60 8.26 3.24
CA LEU A 34 -2.63 7.16 3.14
C LEU A 34 -1.91 6.93 4.48
N GLU A 35 -1.48 8.01 5.12
CA GLU A 35 -0.82 7.99 6.41
C GLU A 35 -1.75 7.49 7.52
N SER A 36 -3.01 7.95 7.52
CA SER A 36 -4.03 7.51 8.48
C SER A 36 -4.35 6.02 8.31
N ASP A 37 -4.59 5.57 7.07
CA ASP A 37 -4.81 4.15 6.73
C ASP A 37 -3.64 3.28 7.24
N PHE A 38 -2.40 3.77 7.08
CA PHE A 38 -1.21 3.07 7.55
C PHE A 38 -1.14 3.00 9.07
N LYS A 39 -1.29 4.14 9.76
CA LYS A 39 -1.21 4.21 11.22
C LYS A 39 -2.27 3.34 11.89
N GLU A 40 -3.51 3.39 11.40
CA GLU A 40 -4.59 2.54 11.92
C GLU A 40 -4.27 1.05 11.75
N ASN A 41 -3.81 0.65 10.56
CA ASN A 41 -3.47 -0.75 10.32
C ASN A 41 -2.23 -1.21 11.10
N TYR A 42 -1.25 -0.33 11.25
CA TYR A 42 -0.04 -0.58 12.03
C TYR A 42 -0.35 -0.70 13.52
N GLN A 43 -1.25 0.15 14.05
CA GLN A 43 -1.68 0.04 15.44
C GLN A 43 -2.36 -1.30 15.71
N LEU A 44 -3.26 -1.75 14.83
CA LEU A 44 -3.88 -3.07 14.95
C LEU A 44 -2.82 -4.19 14.98
N TRP A 45 -1.83 -4.11 14.09
CA TRP A 45 -0.72 -5.06 14.07
C TRP A 45 0.09 -5.06 15.37
N VAL A 46 0.41 -3.89 15.91
CA VAL A 46 1.15 -3.74 17.18
C VAL A 46 0.33 -4.24 18.37
N ASP A 47 -0.96 -3.92 18.43
CA ASP A 47 -1.85 -4.35 19.50
C ASP A 47 -1.94 -5.88 19.54
N MET A 48 -2.09 -6.51 18.37
CA MET A 48 -2.15 -7.97 18.27
C MET A 48 -0.86 -8.68 18.67
N LYS A 49 0.29 -8.03 18.48
CA LYS A 49 1.58 -8.51 18.98
C LYS A 49 1.67 -8.36 20.50
N ALA A 50 1.26 -7.20 21.02
CA ALA A 50 1.39 -6.84 22.43
C ALA A 50 0.50 -7.69 23.35
N ASP A 51 -0.72 -8.02 22.92
CA ASP A 51 -1.65 -8.83 23.68
C ASP A 51 -1.49 -10.35 23.45
N GLY A 52 -0.60 -10.75 22.54
CA GLY A 52 -0.34 -12.14 22.17
C GLY A 52 -1.42 -12.78 21.28
N SER A 53 -2.43 -12.02 20.84
CA SER A 53 -3.54 -12.52 20.04
C SER A 53 -3.11 -13.10 18.70
N ILE A 54 -1.97 -12.64 18.18
CA ILE A 54 -1.31 -13.10 16.95
C ILE A 54 -1.10 -14.62 16.89
N GLN A 55 -1.06 -15.32 18.03
CA GLN A 55 -0.83 -16.77 18.08
C GLN A 55 -2.11 -17.61 17.95
N TYR A 56 -3.28 -17.01 18.15
CA TYR A 56 -4.54 -17.75 18.22
C TYR A 56 -5.26 -17.82 16.88
N LYS A 57 -5.93 -18.96 16.65
CA LYS A 57 -6.60 -19.24 15.37
C LYS A 57 -7.76 -18.28 15.09
N GLU A 58 -8.39 -17.79 16.15
CA GLU A 58 -9.52 -16.86 16.15
C GLU A 58 -9.17 -15.55 15.42
N TYR A 59 -7.90 -15.13 15.48
CA TYR A 59 -7.43 -13.88 14.89
C TYR A 59 -6.82 -14.03 13.49
N VAL A 60 -6.87 -15.24 12.89
CA VAL A 60 -6.33 -15.48 11.53
C VAL A 60 -6.98 -14.57 10.48
N THR A 61 -8.28 -14.29 10.62
CA THR A 61 -9.00 -13.39 9.71
C THR A 61 -8.48 -11.97 9.83
N ASP A 62 -8.25 -11.51 11.05
CA ASP A 62 -7.72 -10.17 11.33
C ASP A 62 -6.29 -10.02 10.82
N LEU A 63 -5.43 -11.03 11.05
CA LEU A 63 -4.07 -11.06 10.50
C LEU A 63 -4.07 -10.97 8.97
N LYS A 64 -4.96 -11.70 8.30
CA LYS A 64 -5.11 -11.63 6.83
C LYS A 64 -5.59 -10.25 6.39
N SER A 65 -6.50 -9.62 7.13
CA SER A 65 -6.99 -8.27 6.87
C SER A 65 -5.87 -7.23 6.98
N VAL A 66 -5.09 -7.30 8.07
CA VAL A 66 -3.91 -6.46 8.31
C VAL A 66 -2.91 -6.60 7.16
N ALA A 67 -2.59 -7.83 6.75
CA ALA A 67 -1.70 -8.08 5.62
C ALA A 67 -2.24 -7.46 4.32
N THR A 68 -3.52 -7.69 4.00
CA THR A 68 -4.14 -7.13 2.79
C THR A 68 -4.10 -5.60 2.77
N LYS A 69 -4.35 -4.96 3.91
CA LYS A 69 -4.26 -3.50 4.04
C LYS A 69 -2.83 -2.99 3.83
N PHE A 70 -1.82 -3.60 4.45
CA PHE A 70 -0.42 -3.23 4.22
C PHE A 70 -0.02 -3.36 2.74
N ASN A 71 -0.40 -4.46 2.09
CA ASN A 71 -0.14 -4.61 0.66
C ASN A 71 -0.78 -3.48 -0.16
N THR A 72 -2.06 -3.18 0.13
CA THR A 72 -2.82 -2.14 -0.57
C THR A 72 -2.22 -0.75 -0.38
N ILE A 73 -1.82 -0.40 0.84
CA ILE A 73 -1.21 0.89 1.18
C ILE A 73 0.13 1.03 0.48
N GLY A 74 0.99 0.01 0.54
CA GLY A 74 2.27 0.00 -0.16
C GLY A 74 2.11 0.11 -1.68
N ASP A 75 1.18 -0.64 -2.27
CA ASP A 75 0.89 -0.54 -3.71
C ASP A 75 0.44 0.87 -4.11
N LYS A 76 -0.37 1.55 -3.27
CA LYS A 76 -0.74 2.96 -3.48
C LYS A 76 0.48 3.87 -3.36
N ALA A 77 1.31 3.71 -2.34
CA ALA A 77 2.49 4.54 -2.07
C ALA A 77 3.49 4.55 -3.24
N LYS A 78 3.62 3.41 -3.95
CA LYS A 78 4.51 3.27 -5.11
C LYS A 78 4.07 4.05 -6.35
N LEU A 79 2.78 4.38 -6.46
CA LEU A 79 2.28 5.13 -7.61
C LEU A 79 2.98 6.49 -7.65
N SER A 80 3.41 6.90 -8.85
CA SER A 80 4.10 8.19 -9.09
C SER A 80 3.37 9.39 -8.46
N SER A 81 2.03 9.35 -8.40
CA SER A 81 1.22 10.40 -7.79
C SER A 81 1.33 10.49 -6.27
N TYR A 82 1.71 9.42 -5.58
CA TYR A 82 1.97 9.39 -4.14
C TYR A 82 3.46 9.49 -3.86
N LYS A 83 4.28 8.66 -4.53
CA LYS A 83 5.74 8.58 -4.33
C LYS A 83 6.44 9.94 -4.30
N LYS A 84 6.07 10.87 -5.20
CA LYS A 84 6.69 12.21 -5.29
C LYS A 84 6.36 13.14 -4.12
N LEU A 85 5.39 12.78 -3.30
CA LEU A 85 4.88 13.56 -2.18
C LEU A 85 5.28 12.95 -0.84
N LEU A 86 5.91 11.78 -0.85
CA LEU A 86 6.35 11.05 0.33
C LEU A 86 7.84 11.29 0.57
N SER A 87 8.25 11.33 1.83
CA SER A 87 9.66 11.28 2.18
C SER A 87 10.28 9.93 1.74
N GLU A 88 11.60 9.87 1.62
CA GLU A 88 12.28 8.59 1.34
C GLU A 88 12.08 7.57 2.46
N GLU A 89 11.98 8.06 3.70
CA GLU A 89 11.67 7.26 4.89
C GLU A 89 10.28 6.64 4.80
N ASP A 90 9.24 7.44 4.53
CA ASP A 90 7.86 6.94 4.35
C ASP A 90 7.78 5.92 3.21
N GLN A 91 8.48 6.19 2.09
CA GLN A 91 8.53 5.26 0.97
C GLN A 91 9.14 3.91 1.39
N THR A 92 10.19 3.95 2.20
CA THR A 92 10.88 2.76 2.72
C THR A 92 9.95 2.00 3.67
N ILE A 93 9.32 2.68 4.63
CA ILE A 93 8.38 2.09 5.58
C ILE A 93 7.23 1.41 4.82
N TYR A 94 6.56 2.12 3.91
CA TYR A 94 5.42 1.56 3.18
C TYR A 94 5.82 0.38 2.29
N GLU A 95 6.99 0.41 1.64
CA GLU A 95 7.47 -0.72 0.84
C GLU A 95 7.80 -1.92 1.73
N THR A 96 8.42 -1.71 2.90
CA THR A 96 8.76 -2.80 3.81
C THR A 96 7.51 -3.51 4.32
N TYR A 97 6.50 -2.77 4.81
CA TYR A 97 5.25 -3.40 5.24
C TYR A 97 4.45 -4.03 4.09
N ARG A 98 4.58 -3.48 2.87
CA ARG A 98 4.05 -4.14 1.66
C ARG A 98 4.68 -5.52 1.45
N LEU A 99 5.99 -5.64 1.62
CA LEU A 99 6.70 -6.91 1.48
C LEU A 99 6.32 -7.87 2.62
N LEU A 100 6.32 -7.37 3.86
CA LEU A 100 5.93 -8.16 5.05
C LEU A 100 4.48 -8.64 5.00
N SER A 101 3.60 -8.00 4.23
CA SER A 101 2.22 -8.47 4.04
C SER A 101 2.12 -9.93 3.59
N LYS A 102 3.08 -10.39 2.77
CA LYS A 102 3.14 -11.79 2.34
C LYS A 102 3.43 -12.71 3.52
N ASP A 103 4.37 -12.33 4.36
CA ASP A 103 4.81 -13.12 5.50
C ASP A 103 3.75 -13.14 6.60
N ILE A 104 3.12 -12.00 6.90
CA ILE A 104 1.97 -11.93 7.82
C ILE A 104 0.84 -12.86 7.36
N LYS A 105 0.54 -12.89 6.05
CA LYS A 105 -0.48 -13.79 5.48
C LYS A 105 -0.07 -15.26 5.55
N ASN A 106 1.21 -15.57 5.36
CA ASN A 106 1.74 -16.93 5.46
C ASN A 106 1.71 -17.42 6.91
N MET A 107 2.14 -16.59 7.86
CA MET A 107 2.04 -16.85 9.30
C MET A 107 0.59 -17.14 9.72
N ALA A 108 -0.36 -16.28 9.31
CA ALA A 108 -1.78 -16.52 9.56
C ALA A 108 -2.28 -17.85 8.97
N THR A 109 -1.76 -18.25 7.81
CA THR A 109 -2.09 -19.54 7.18
C THR A 109 -1.50 -20.72 7.95
N ALA A 110 -0.27 -20.60 8.45
CA ALA A 110 0.39 -21.60 9.28
C ALA A 110 -0.37 -21.81 10.61
N ILE A 111 -0.76 -20.72 11.29
CA ILE A 111 -1.61 -20.75 12.50
C ILE A 111 -2.93 -21.47 12.21
N HIS A 112 -3.60 -21.13 11.09
CA HIS A 112 -4.86 -21.78 10.72
C HIS A 112 -4.74 -23.30 10.56
N LYS A 113 -3.60 -23.74 10.01
CA LYS A 113 -3.23 -25.15 9.83
C LYS A 113 -2.68 -25.81 11.10
N LYS A 114 -2.60 -25.07 12.23
CA LYS A 114 -1.97 -25.49 13.48
C LYS A 114 -0.48 -25.83 13.35
N ASN A 115 0.20 -25.26 12.34
CA ASN A 115 1.64 -25.38 12.19
C ASN A 115 2.33 -24.21 12.92
N TYR A 116 2.35 -24.28 14.26
CA TYR A 116 2.82 -23.17 15.10
C TYR A 116 4.34 -22.96 15.02
N GLU A 117 5.13 -24.01 14.74
CA GLU A 117 6.57 -23.89 14.54
C GLU A 117 6.90 -23.08 13.27
N GLU A 118 6.20 -23.35 12.16
CA GLU A 118 6.32 -22.54 10.94
C GLU A 118 5.85 -21.10 11.16
N ALA A 119 4.74 -20.92 11.88
CA ALA A 119 4.22 -19.59 12.21
C ALA A 119 5.23 -18.76 13.02
N ASP A 120 5.84 -19.35 14.06
CA ASP A 120 6.85 -18.70 14.88
C ASP A 120 8.09 -18.32 14.04
N LYS A 121 8.59 -19.24 13.21
CA LYS A 121 9.72 -18.95 12.32
C LYS A 121 9.45 -17.76 11.39
N ILE A 122 8.24 -17.68 10.82
CA ILE A 122 7.85 -16.54 9.96
C ILE A 122 7.76 -15.27 10.80
N TYR A 123 7.19 -15.36 12.01
CA TYR A 123 7.06 -14.23 12.91
C TYR A 123 8.42 -13.64 13.31
N GLN A 124 9.41 -14.47 13.66
CA GLN A 124 10.77 -14.00 13.95
C GLN A 124 11.38 -13.25 12.75
N GLY A 125 11.22 -13.75 11.53
CA GLY A 125 11.70 -13.05 10.33
C GLY A 125 11.01 -11.70 10.09
N ILE A 126 9.74 -11.57 10.49
CA ILE A 126 9.03 -10.28 10.47
C ILE A 126 9.66 -9.33 11.50
N LEU A 127 9.91 -9.79 12.73
CA LEU A 127 10.53 -8.98 13.77
C LEU A 127 11.94 -8.50 13.37
N ASP A 128 12.75 -9.38 12.79
CA ASP A 128 14.09 -9.03 12.30
C ASP A 128 14.00 -7.92 11.24
N THR A 129 13.01 -7.99 10.34
CA THR A 129 12.79 -6.96 9.32
C THR A 129 12.32 -5.64 9.93
N GLU A 130 11.43 -5.69 10.93
CA GLU A 130 10.95 -4.50 11.65
C GLU A 130 12.05 -3.84 12.50
N GLU A 131 13.01 -4.61 13.03
CA GLU A 131 14.13 -4.05 13.79
C GLU A 131 15.11 -3.32 12.88
N ASN A 132 15.44 -3.90 11.72
CA ASN A 132 16.29 -3.26 10.71
C ASN A 132 15.69 -1.97 10.11
N LEU A 133 14.39 -1.71 10.31
CA LEU A 133 13.76 -0.43 9.93
C LEU A 133 14.03 0.70 10.92
N LYS A 134 14.43 0.39 12.15
CA LYS A 134 14.70 1.38 13.21
C LYS A 134 16.14 1.88 13.22
N GLU A 135 17.03 1.17 12.52
CA GLU A 135 18.47 1.48 12.36
C GLU A 135 18.71 2.45 11.19
#